data_AF-A0AAE4CJD6-F1
#
_entry.id   AF-A0AAE4CJD6-F1
#
_cell.length_a   1.000
_cell.length_b   1.000
_cell.length_c   1.000
_cell.angle_alpha   90.00
_cell.angle_beta   90.00
_cell.angle_gamma   90.00
#
_symmetry.space_group_name_H-M   'P 1'
#
loop_
_entity.id
_entity.type
_entity.pdbx_description
1 polymer ?
#
loop_
_entity_poly.entity_id
_entity_poly.type
_entity_poly.pdbx_seq_one_letter_code
_entity_poly.pdbx_strand_id
1 'polypeptide(L)' 'MTNTAHLLTVSAGRAPRIVVCDDQGAPITDVPLSSTCHSNHVDRNLRVTGWRRSAEWAITKDGWLAPVVPS' A
#
# COMPACT_ATOMS: atom_id res chain seq x y z
N MET A 1 10.95 -14.10 -2.43
CA MET A 1 10.07 -13.48 -1.41
C MET A 1 9.72 -12.09 -1.92
N THR A 2 8.50 -11.94 -2.44
CA THR A 2 8.02 -10.68 -3.01
C THR A 2 6.87 -10.21 -2.16
N ASN A 3 7.08 -9.12 -1.43
CA ASN A 3 6.02 -8.53 -0.63
C ASN A 3 5.20 -7.60 -1.54
N THR A 4 3.92 -7.47 -1.23
CA THR A 4 3.01 -6.68 -2.05
C THR A 4 2.31 -5.66 -1.18
N ALA A 5 2.40 -4.39 -1.55
CA ALA A 5 1.57 -3.35 -0.94
C ALA A 5 0.26 -3.22 -1.71
N HIS A 6 -0.83 -3.35 -0.97
CA HIS A 6 -2.17 -2.93 -1.36
C HIS A 6 -2.46 -1.58 -0.73
N LEU A 7 -2.64 -0.59 -1.59
CA LEU A 7 -3.26 0.65 -1.21
C LEU A 7 -4.76 0.56 -1.47
N LEU A 8 -5.53 0.44 -0.39
CA LEU A 8 -6.98 0.49 -0.45
C LEU A 8 -7.40 1.96 -0.45
N THR A 9 -7.98 2.39 -1.56
CA THR A 9 -8.53 3.75 -1.71
C THR A 9 -9.85 3.87 -0.97
N VAL A 10 -10.28 5.12 -0.70
CA VAL A 10 -11.54 5.39 0.00
C VAL A 10 -12.70 4.76 -0.78
N SER A 11 -13.10 3.57 -0.37
CA SER A 11 -14.38 2.95 -0.74
C SER A 11 -15.43 3.45 0.25
N ALA A 12 -16.67 3.61 -0.18
CA ALA A 12 -17.77 4.17 0.63
C ALA A 12 -17.75 3.67 2.10
N GLY A 13 -17.32 4.55 3.03
CA GLY A 13 -17.29 4.29 4.47
C GLY A 13 -15.99 3.76 5.08
N ARG A 14 -14.91 3.54 4.31
CA ARG A 14 -13.59 3.16 4.87
C ARG A 14 -12.51 4.20 4.58
N ALA A 15 -11.76 4.56 5.63
CA ALA A 15 -10.54 5.36 5.50
C ALA A 15 -9.51 4.62 4.63
N PRO A 16 -8.74 5.33 3.81
CA PRO A 16 -7.73 4.70 2.97
C PRO A 16 -6.65 4.08 3.86
N ARG A 17 -6.01 3.01 3.40
CA ARG A 17 -4.97 2.32 4.18
C ARG A 17 -3.97 1.61 3.28
N ILE A 18 -2.75 1.48 3.78
CA ILE A 18 -1.71 0.65 3.16
C ILE A 18 -1.67 -0.67 3.91
N VAL A 19 -1.86 -1.75 3.18
CA VAL A 19 -1.68 -3.12 3.66
C VAL A 19 -0.50 -3.72 2.90
N VAL A 20 0.58 -4.07 3.59
CA VAL A 20 1.66 -4.87 3.01
C VAL A 20 1.42 -6.31 3.37
N CYS A 21 1.41 -7.18 2.37
CA CYS A 21 1.34 -8.62 2.53
C CYS A 21 2.67 -9.28 2.16
N ASP A 22 2.96 -10.41 2.79
CA ASP A 22 4.04 -11.31 2.38
C ASP A 22 3.67 -12.12 1.11
N ASP A 23 4.55 -13.04 0.69
CA ASP A 23 4.31 -13.90 -0.48
C ASP A 23 3.18 -14.93 -0.29
N GLN A 24 2.73 -15.15 0.95
CA GLN A 24 1.58 -15.99 1.27
C GLN A 24 0.27 -15.18 1.34
N GLY A 25 0.34 -13.86 1.16
CA GLY A 25 -0.80 -12.96 1.27
C GLY A 25 -1.13 -12.56 2.70
N ALA A 26 -0.33 -12.93 3.69
CA ALA A 26 -0.55 -12.57 5.09
C ALA A 26 -0.16 -11.09 5.33
N PRO A 27 -1.02 -10.28 5.97
CA PRO A 27 -0.72 -8.88 6.23
C PRO A 27 0.38 -8.74 7.28
N ILE A 28 1.49 -8.12 6.90
CA ILE A 28 2.65 -7.83 7.78
C ILE A 28 2.71 -6.35 8.19
N THR A 29 1.99 -5.48 7.50
CA THR A 29 1.85 -4.06 7.84
C THR A 29 0.46 -3.60 7.46
N ASP A 30 -0.28 -2.98 8.37
CA ASP A 30 -1.55 -2.31 8.09
C ASP A 30 -1.52 -0.93 8.74
N VAL A 31 -1.49 0.12 7.93
CA VAL A 31 -1.41 1.51 8.39
C VAL A 31 -2.52 2.34 7.76
N PRO A 32 -3.36 3.00 8.58
CA PRO A 32 -4.37 3.91 8.07
C PRO A 32 -3.70 5.14 7.45
N LEU A 33 -4.24 5.57 6.31
CA LEU A 33 -3.87 6.82 5.66
C LEU A 33 -4.90 7.91 5.95
N SER A 34 -4.45 9.15 5.87
CA SER A 34 -5.37 10.29 5.82
C SER A 34 -6.21 10.24 4.54
N SER A 35 -7.48 10.64 4.64
CA SER A 35 -8.48 10.63 3.55
C SER A 35 -8.07 11.40 2.30
N THR A 36 -7.03 12.23 2.37
CA THR A 36 -6.47 13.05 1.29
C THR A 36 -5.18 12.49 0.68
N CYS A 37 -4.86 11.21 0.91
CA CYS A 37 -3.67 10.58 0.32
C CYS A 37 -3.81 10.39 -1.20
N HIS A 38 -3.19 11.29 -1.96
CA HIS A 38 -2.89 11.13 -3.38
C HIS A 38 -1.71 10.16 -3.59
N SER A 39 -1.59 9.58 -4.80
CA SER A 39 -0.53 8.63 -5.17
C SER A 39 0.89 9.06 -4.76
N ASN A 40 1.23 10.34 -4.89
CA ASN A 40 2.54 10.86 -4.47
C ASN A 40 2.79 10.82 -2.95
N HIS A 41 1.73 10.87 -2.13
CA HIS A 41 1.84 10.69 -0.68
C HIS A 41 1.97 9.22 -0.28
N VAL A 42 1.55 8.29 -1.13
CA VAL A 42 1.60 6.85 -0.84
C VAL A 42 3.03 6.38 -0.70
N ASP A 43 3.90 6.74 -1.64
CA ASP A 43 5.31 6.35 -1.60
C ASP A 43 6.02 6.88 -0.34
N ARG A 44 5.63 8.08 0.12
CA ARG A 44 6.15 8.63 1.38
C ARG A 44 5.67 7.83 2.58
N ASN A 45 4.37 7.53 2.66
CA ASN A 45 3.82 6.73 3.76
C ASN A 45 4.40 5.32 3.77
N LEU A 46 4.57 4.70 2.59
CA LEU A 46 5.20 3.41 2.43
C LEU A 46 6.63 3.41 3.00
N ARG A 47 7.43 4.44 2.70
CA ARG A 47 8.78 4.61 3.27
C ARG A 47 8.77 4.81 4.78
N VAL A 48 7.80 5.55 5.33
CA VAL A 48 7.63 5.69 6.79
C VAL A 48 7.37 4.33 7.44
N THR A 49 6.69 3.42 6.74
CA THR A 49 6.47 2.04 7.20
C THR A 49 7.65 1.09 6.95
N GLY A 50 8.79 1.60 6.46
CA GLY A 50 9.98 0.80 6.18
C GLY A 50 9.94 0.05 4.85
N TRP A 51 9.01 0.40 3.96
CA TRP A 51 8.82 -0.26 2.67
C TRP A 51 9.06 0.72 1.51
N ARG A 52 9.54 0.22 0.38
CA ARG A 52 9.59 0.97 -0.88
C ARG A 52 9.07 0.11 -2.02
N ARG A 53 8.37 0.71 -2.97
CA ARG A 53 7.94 0.01 -4.18
C ARG A 53 9.14 -0.37 -5.04
N SER A 54 9.13 -1.58 -5.57
CA SER A 54 10.13 -2.05 -6.53
C SER A 54 9.64 -1.96 -7.98
N ALA A 55 8.34 -1.69 -8.19
CA ALA A 55 7.73 -1.48 -9.49
C ALA A 55 6.69 -0.34 -9.45
N GLU A 56 6.11 -0.05 -10.62
CA GLU A 56 5.01 0.90 -10.76
C GLU A 56 3.71 0.34 -10.14
N TRP A 57 2.83 1.26 -9.71
CA TRP A 57 1.53 0.91 -9.17
C TRP A 57 0.60 0.38 -10.26
N ALA A 58 0.06 -0.82 -10.04
CA ALA A 58 -1.04 -1.36 -10.83
C ALA A 58 -2.38 -0.90 -10.23
N ILE A 59 -3.30 -0.43 -11.08
CA ILE A 59 -4.66 -0.09 -10.68
C ILE A 59 -5.47 -1.37 -10.51
N THR A 60 -6.22 -1.47 -9.41
CA THR A 60 -7.13 -2.57 -9.08
C THR A 60 -8.52 -2.03 -8.78
N LYS A 61 -9.50 -2.93 -8.64
CA LYS A 61 -10.89 -2.55 -8.32
C LYS A 61 -11.04 -1.78 -7.00
N ASP A 62 -10.14 -1.98 -6.04
CA ASP A 62 -10.22 -1.42 -4.68
C ASP A 62 -9.16 -0.32 -4.43
N GLY A 63 -8.30 -0.03 -5.41
CA GLY A 63 -7.24 0.97 -5.29
C GLY A 63 -6.00 0.62 -6.12
N TRP A 64 -4.83 0.55 -5.49
CA TRP A 64 -3.57 0.29 -6.17
C TRP A 64 -2.75 -0.82 -5.52
N LEU A 65 -1.94 -1.49 -6.33
CA LEU A 65 -1.13 -2.63 -5.94
C LEU A 65 0.28 -2.48 -6.50
N ALA A 66 1.31 -2.66 -5.68
CA ALA A 66 2.68 -2.70 -6.15
C ALA A 66 3.53 -3.72 -5.36
N PRO A 67 4.43 -4.45 -6.01
CA PRO A 67 5.53 -5.13 -5.33
C PRO A 67 6.37 -4.15 -4.50
N VAL A 68 6.73 -4.56 -3.28
CA VAL A 68 7.53 -3.77 -2.35
C VAL A 68 8.69 -4.57 -1.78
N VAL A 69 9.72 -3.84 -1.36
CA VAL A 69 10.90 -4.36 -0.68
C VAL A 69 11.19 -3.50 0.56
N PRO A 70 11.92 -4.01 1.56
CA PRO A 70 12.38 -3.19 2.68
C PRO A 70 13.16 -1.97 2.17
N SER A 71 12.94 -0.80 2.78
CA SER A 71 13.47 0.48 2.29
C SER A 71 14.96 0.66 2.53
#